data_AF-A0A0M0K0X1-F1
#
_entry.id   AF-A0A0M0K0X1-F1
#
_cell.length_a   1.000
_cell.length_b   1.000
_cell.length_c   1.000
_cell.angle_alpha   90.00
_cell.angle_beta   90.00
_cell.angle_gamma   90.00
#
_symmetry.space_group_name_H-M   'P 1'
#
loop_
_entity.id
_entity.type
_entity.pdbx_description
1 polymer ?
#
loop_
_entity_poly.entity_id
_entity_poly.type
_entity_poly.pdbx_seq_one_letter_code
_entity_poly.pdbx_strand_id
1 'polypeptide(L)'
;MRSGGAIALALGGAALGGAALVGARAVAARAAANKAAAEKAAGAAAAEAPEELRRRATELGFLQMLTSLNVAEDATLKTAVVWCDEQGVTSVSDMVEFDMVDDFVRHLGLKPIPGKRLCSMLHAPTAALDSQSSDPLASPSMPSQQKAAASKINEGAPWDFFMSHKQSESGHPVALITMDLTMAGKNVWLDVNMNDCGTPAMMEGVEHSKTFVLVLSDGYFDSQFCVQELRRAICLEKKIVLCHKQDVRRSSVYDDV
;
A
#
# COMPACT_ATOMS: atom_id res chain seq x y z
N MET A 1 3.52 89.66 -49.46
CA MET A 1 2.29 90.42 -49.19
C MET A 1 1.24 89.40 -48.76
N ARG A 2 0.88 89.31 -47.47
CA ARG A 2 -0.34 89.91 -46.86
C ARG A 2 -1.55 89.73 -47.79
N SER A 3 -2.66 89.09 -47.44
CA SER A 3 -3.50 89.11 -46.23
C SER A 3 -4.53 87.98 -46.44
N GLY A 4 -4.97 87.20 -45.46
CA GLY A 4 -5.75 87.61 -44.29
C GLY A 4 -7.25 87.35 -44.54
N GLY A 5 -7.88 86.52 -43.71
CA GLY A 5 -9.33 86.28 -43.74
C GLY A 5 -9.74 85.05 -42.93
N ALA A 6 -10.06 85.26 -41.65
CA ALA A 6 -10.43 84.25 -40.66
C ALA A 6 -11.96 83.98 -40.62
N ILE A 7 -12.35 83.08 -39.69
CA ILE A 7 -13.69 82.83 -39.10
C ILE A 7 -14.40 81.61 -39.74
N ALA A 8 -14.92 80.58 -39.03
CA ALA A 8 -15.34 80.44 -37.64
C ALA A 8 -15.11 79.02 -37.09
N LEU A 9 -14.86 78.96 -35.78
CA LEU A 9 -15.06 77.80 -34.90
C LEU A 9 -16.55 77.42 -34.86
N ALA A 10 -16.85 76.12 -34.94
CA ALA A 10 -18.02 75.54 -34.30
C ALA A 10 -17.65 74.16 -33.73
N LEU A 11 -17.61 74.13 -32.39
CA LEU A 11 -17.45 72.96 -31.55
C LEU A 11 -18.71 72.08 -31.63
N GLY A 12 -18.54 70.81 -31.96
CA GLY A 12 -19.54 69.76 -31.76
C GLY A 12 -18.87 68.60 -31.03
N GLY A 13 -18.96 68.59 -29.70
CA GLY A 13 -18.31 67.62 -28.84
C GLY A 13 -18.86 66.22 -29.00
N ALA A 14 -17.99 65.27 -29.37
CA ALA A 14 -18.25 63.85 -29.24
C ALA A 14 -17.91 63.41 -27.80
N ALA A 15 -18.95 63.24 -26.99
CA ALA A 15 -18.86 62.57 -25.70
C ALA A 15 -18.63 61.06 -25.92
N LEU A 16 -17.38 60.63 -25.95
CA LEU A 16 -16.97 59.21 -25.93
C LEU A 16 -15.80 59.03 -24.96
N GLY A 17 -16.05 59.24 -23.66
CA GLY A 17 -15.01 59.19 -22.62
C GLY A 17 -15.27 58.23 -21.44
N GLY A 18 -16.45 57.60 -21.33
CA GLY A 18 -16.83 56.90 -20.09
C GLY A 18 -16.78 55.37 -20.14
N ALA A 19 -17.34 54.75 -21.19
CA ALA A 19 -17.68 53.32 -21.13
C ALA A 19 -16.50 52.36 -21.39
N ALA A 20 -15.56 52.74 -22.26
CA ALA A 20 -14.43 51.87 -22.63
C ALA A 20 -13.38 51.74 -21.50
N LEU A 21 -13.17 52.80 -20.72
CA LEU A 21 -12.20 52.79 -19.61
C LEU A 21 -12.72 52.02 -18.39
N VAL A 22 -14.03 52.00 -18.16
CA VAL A 22 -14.68 51.24 -17.06
C VAL A 22 -14.68 49.75 -17.36
N GLY A 23 -14.92 49.34 -18.61
CA GLY A 23 -14.87 47.93 -19.03
C GLY A 23 -13.47 47.31 -18.88
N ALA A 24 -12.41 48.01 -19.30
CA ALA A 24 -11.04 47.52 -19.17
C ALA A 24 -10.59 47.38 -17.71
N ARG A 25 -10.95 48.34 -16.84
CA ARG A 25 -10.69 48.24 -15.38
C ARG A 25 -11.45 47.10 -14.73
N ALA A 26 -12.70 46.85 -15.12
CA ALA A 26 -13.51 45.75 -14.58
C ALA A 26 -12.97 44.37 -15.01
N VAL A 27 -12.51 44.23 -16.25
CA VAL A 27 -11.91 42.98 -16.75
C VAL A 27 -10.55 42.73 -16.10
N ALA A 28 -9.71 43.76 -15.93
CA ALA A 28 -8.43 43.64 -15.23
C ALA A 28 -8.62 43.32 -13.72
N ALA A 29 -9.61 43.93 -13.07
CA ALA A 29 -9.95 43.63 -11.67
C ALA A 29 -10.47 42.20 -11.50
N ARG A 30 -11.27 41.70 -12.44
CA ARG A 30 -11.79 40.33 -12.43
C ARG A 30 -10.70 39.29 -12.75
N ALA A 31 -9.76 39.61 -13.64
CA ALA A 31 -8.58 38.79 -13.90
C ALA A 31 -7.61 38.76 -12.70
N ALA A 32 -7.40 39.89 -12.03
CA ALA A 32 -6.60 39.96 -10.81
C ALA A 32 -7.27 39.21 -9.64
N ALA A 33 -8.59 39.31 -9.50
CA ALA A 33 -9.35 38.56 -8.50
C ALA A 33 -9.33 37.05 -8.78
N ASN A 34 -9.44 36.62 -10.04
CA ASN A 34 -9.33 35.21 -10.42
C ASN A 34 -7.90 34.68 -10.22
N LYS A 35 -6.87 35.49 -10.50
CA LYS A 35 -5.47 35.12 -10.24
C LYS A 35 -5.20 35.01 -8.74
N ALA A 36 -5.66 35.96 -7.94
CA ALA A 36 -5.53 35.92 -6.48
C ALA A 36 -6.35 34.76 -5.84
N ALA A 37 -7.51 34.42 -6.41
CA ALA A 37 -8.30 33.26 -5.98
C ALA A 37 -7.63 31.94 -6.37
N ALA A 38 -7.01 31.85 -7.56
CA ALA A 38 -6.24 30.69 -7.99
C ALA A 38 -4.95 30.52 -7.18
N GLU A 39 -4.24 31.60 -6.86
CA GLU A 39 -3.05 31.59 -6.01
C GLU A 39 -3.40 31.26 -4.55
N LYS A 40 -4.55 31.72 -4.03
CA LYS A 40 -5.06 31.36 -2.70
C LYS A 40 -5.55 29.91 -2.64
N ALA A 41 -6.19 29.39 -3.69
CA ALA A 41 -6.60 28.00 -3.77
C ALA A 41 -5.40 27.05 -3.95
N ALA A 42 -4.39 27.45 -4.73
CA ALA A 42 -3.13 26.72 -4.85
C ALA A 42 -2.32 26.76 -3.54
N GLY A 43 -2.32 27.89 -2.82
CA GLY A 43 -1.71 28.01 -1.50
C GLY A 43 -2.43 27.19 -0.42
N ALA A 44 -3.77 27.13 -0.45
CA ALA A 44 -4.56 26.28 0.45
C ALA A 44 -4.35 24.79 0.15
N ALA A 45 -4.38 24.36 -1.11
CA ALA A 45 -4.10 22.97 -1.50
C ALA A 45 -2.65 22.54 -1.21
N ALA A 46 -1.68 23.46 -1.31
CA ALA A 46 -0.28 23.19 -0.98
C ALA A 46 0.00 23.16 0.53
N ALA A 47 -0.79 23.86 1.35
CA ALA A 47 -0.73 23.80 2.80
C ALA A 47 -1.54 22.63 3.39
N GLU A 48 -2.61 22.21 2.72
CA GLU A 48 -3.40 21.02 3.09
C GLU A 48 -2.67 19.70 2.81
N ALA A 49 -1.84 19.61 1.76
CA ALA A 49 -1.08 18.40 1.44
C ALA A 49 -0.19 17.88 2.58
N PRO A 50 0.65 18.71 3.24
CA PRO A 50 1.48 18.26 4.37
C PRO A 50 0.67 18.00 5.65
N GLU A 51 -0.43 18.71 5.90
CA GLU A 51 -1.32 18.41 7.04
C GLU A 51 -2.11 17.12 6.83
N GLU A 52 -2.61 16.85 5.62
CA GLU A 52 -3.28 15.59 5.27
C GLU A 52 -2.33 14.40 5.38
N LEU A 53 -1.08 14.54 4.92
CA LEU A 53 -0.06 13.51 5.09
C LEU A 53 0.21 13.20 6.57
N ARG A 54 0.27 14.23 7.42
CA ARG A 54 0.43 14.06 8.86
C ARG A 54 -0.82 13.47 9.52
N ARG A 55 -2.03 13.83 9.07
CA ARG A 55 -3.28 13.24 9.56
C ARG A 55 -3.32 11.75 9.24
N ARG A 56 -3.07 11.36 7.99
CA ARG A 56 -3.01 9.95 7.57
C ARG A 56 -1.92 9.16 8.29
N ALA A 57 -0.73 9.74 8.44
CA ALA A 57 0.34 9.12 9.22
C ALA A 57 -0.02 8.95 10.71
N THR A 58 -0.89 9.82 11.25
CA THR A 58 -1.42 9.70 12.61
C THR A 58 -2.47 8.60 12.70
N GLU A 59 -3.41 8.55 11.75
CA GLU A 59 -4.46 7.52 11.67
C GLU A 59 -3.85 6.11 11.56
N LEU A 60 -2.80 5.97 10.74
CA LEU A 60 -2.07 4.72 10.59
C LEU A 60 -1.16 4.40 11.79
N GLY A 61 -0.95 5.34 12.71
CA GLY A 61 -0.24 5.13 13.97
C GLY A 61 1.28 5.29 13.94
N PHE A 62 1.90 5.62 12.79
CA PHE A 62 3.37 5.72 12.69
C PHE A 62 3.95 7.13 12.83
N LEU A 63 3.14 8.19 12.78
CA LEU A 63 3.64 9.57 12.90
C LEU A 63 4.46 9.78 14.19
N GLN A 64 3.98 9.29 15.33
CA GLN A 64 4.66 9.46 16.61
C GLN A 64 6.02 8.75 16.66
N MET A 65 6.12 7.58 16.01
CA MET A 65 7.36 6.80 15.93
C MET A 65 8.39 7.45 15.01
N LEU A 66 7.98 7.87 13.81
CA LEU A 66 8.84 8.58 12.87
C LEU A 66 9.32 9.93 13.43
N THR A 67 8.47 10.62 14.20
CA THR A 67 8.82 11.87 14.88
C THR A 67 9.85 11.61 15.98
N SER A 68 9.66 10.55 16.78
CA SER A 68 10.61 10.17 17.84
C SER A 68 12.00 9.79 17.30
N LEU A 69 12.07 9.31 16.06
CA LEU A 69 13.32 8.99 15.37
C LEU A 69 13.93 10.17 14.60
N ASN A 70 13.28 11.35 14.63
CA ASN A 70 13.68 12.55 13.90
C ASN A 70 13.81 12.30 12.38
N VAL A 71 12.91 11.49 11.83
CA VAL A 71 12.84 11.13 10.39
C VAL A 71 11.47 11.46 9.75
N ALA A 72 10.58 12.12 10.48
CA ALA A 72 9.25 12.54 10.01
C ALA A 72 9.30 13.75 9.04
N GLU A 73 10.17 13.69 8.04
CA GLU A 73 10.17 14.63 6.92
C GLU A 73 8.97 14.34 6.01
N ASP A 74 8.41 15.37 5.37
CA ASP A 74 7.20 15.24 4.54
C ASP A 74 7.41 14.24 3.38
N ALA A 75 8.65 14.08 2.88
CA ALA A 75 9.00 13.06 1.90
C ALA A 75 8.93 11.63 2.46
N THR A 76 9.42 11.41 3.68
CA THR A 76 9.33 10.12 4.39
C THR A 76 7.88 9.79 4.71
N LEU A 77 7.10 10.78 5.18
CA LEU A 77 5.67 10.60 5.46
C LEU A 77 4.88 10.26 4.20
N LYS A 78 5.17 10.95 3.09
CA LYS A 78 4.57 10.63 1.80
C LYS A 78 4.91 9.21 1.36
N THR A 79 6.16 8.80 1.48
CA THR A 79 6.61 7.45 1.13
C THR A 79 5.94 6.40 2.01
N ALA A 80 5.80 6.66 3.31
CA ALA A 80 5.10 5.79 4.25
C ALA A 80 3.62 5.62 3.88
N VAL A 81 2.90 6.73 3.66
CA VAL A 81 1.47 6.71 3.32
C VAL A 81 1.22 6.02 1.97
N VAL A 82 2.03 6.33 0.95
CA VAL A 82 1.93 5.68 -0.38
C VAL A 82 2.17 4.18 -0.25
N TRP A 83 3.17 3.76 0.51
CA TRP A 83 3.42 2.33 0.73
C TRP A 83 2.25 1.65 1.44
N CYS A 84 1.67 2.28 2.47
CA CYS A 84 0.49 1.73 3.15
C CYS A 84 -0.71 1.61 2.20
N ASP A 85 -0.95 2.63 1.36
CA ASP A 85 -2.02 2.60 0.35
C ASP A 85 -1.76 1.50 -0.71
N GLU A 86 -0.52 1.31 -1.16
CA GLU A 86 -0.14 0.26 -2.13
C GLU A 86 -0.24 -1.15 -1.54
N GLN A 87 0.11 -1.32 -0.27
CA GLN A 87 0.05 -2.59 0.43
C GLN A 87 -1.32 -2.88 1.06
N GLY A 88 -2.25 -1.92 1.02
CA GLY A 88 -3.57 -2.03 1.66
C GLY A 88 -3.50 -2.08 3.20
N VAL A 89 -2.41 -1.58 3.80
CA VAL A 89 -2.20 -1.59 5.25
C VAL A 89 -2.99 -0.44 5.87
N THR A 90 -4.01 -0.79 6.67
CA THR A 90 -4.88 0.20 7.33
C THR A 90 -4.49 0.53 8.76
N SER A 91 -3.56 -0.23 9.34
CA SER A 91 -3.08 -0.03 10.71
C SER A 91 -1.67 -0.61 10.89
N VAL A 92 -0.91 -0.06 11.83
CA VAL A 92 0.33 -0.67 12.31
C VAL A 92 0.10 -2.09 12.86
N SER A 93 -1.08 -2.37 13.43
CA SER A 93 -1.42 -3.72 13.89
C SER A 93 -1.44 -4.72 12.73
N ASP A 94 -2.06 -4.35 11.60
CA ASP A 94 -2.07 -5.19 10.39
C ASP A 94 -0.62 -5.39 9.88
N MET A 95 0.18 -4.33 9.89
CA MET A 95 1.57 -4.39 9.46
C MET A 95 2.42 -5.36 10.28
N VAL A 96 2.20 -5.43 11.61
CA VAL A 96 2.87 -6.35 12.51
C VAL A 96 2.30 -7.76 12.39
N GLU A 97 0.97 -7.90 12.33
CA GLU A 97 0.27 -9.18 12.18
C GLU A 97 0.65 -9.91 10.90
N PHE A 98 0.86 -9.15 9.81
CA PHE A 98 1.25 -9.67 8.51
C PHE A 98 2.76 -9.65 8.24
N ASP A 99 3.61 -9.41 9.26
CA ASP A 99 5.08 -9.43 9.16
C ASP A 99 5.65 -8.49 8.08
N MET A 100 4.98 -7.36 7.86
CA MET A 100 5.32 -6.39 6.80
C MET A 100 6.23 -5.26 7.29
N VAL A 101 6.60 -5.27 8.58
CA VAL A 101 7.41 -4.22 9.23
C VAL A 101 8.79 -4.08 8.59
N ASP A 102 9.48 -5.19 8.29
CA ASP A 102 10.81 -5.13 7.68
C ASP A 102 10.76 -4.61 6.24
N ASP A 103 9.71 -4.96 5.50
CA ASP A 103 9.49 -4.48 4.13
C ASP A 103 9.14 -2.98 4.13
N PHE A 104 8.33 -2.52 5.09
CA PHE A 104 8.04 -1.10 5.33
C PHE A 104 9.32 -0.32 5.60
N VAL A 105 10.13 -0.76 6.57
CA VAL A 105 11.37 -0.07 6.95
C VAL A 105 12.37 -0.02 5.79
N ARG A 106 12.45 -1.09 4.98
CA ARG A 106 13.27 -1.11 3.77
C ARG A 106 12.76 -0.12 2.72
N HIS A 107 11.45 -0.03 2.53
CA HIS A 107 10.84 0.88 1.56
C HIS A 107 11.01 2.36 1.93
N LEU A 108 11.03 2.68 3.24
CA LEU A 108 11.34 4.02 3.72
C LEU A 108 12.79 4.47 3.47
N GLY A 109 13.69 3.54 3.10
CA GLY A 109 15.09 3.87 2.79
C GLY A 109 15.87 4.45 3.97
N LEU A 110 15.45 4.13 5.21
CA LEU A 110 16.08 4.67 6.41
C LEU A 110 17.52 4.14 6.57
N LYS A 111 18.36 4.94 7.24
CA LYS A 111 19.69 4.47 7.66
C LYS A 111 19.54 3.23 8.56
N PRO A 112 20.55 2.32 8.62
CA PRO A 112 20.43 1.04 9.33
C PRO A 112 20.05 1.16 10.80
N ILE A 113 20.52 2.19 11.50
CA ILE A 113 20.25 2.39 12.93
C ILE A 113 18.81 2.90 13.16
N PRO A 114 18.34 3.99 12.52
CA PRO A 114 16.94 4.38 12.56
C PRO A 114 15.97 3.28 12.12
N GLY A 115 16.31 2.53 11.06
CA GLY A 115 15.47 1.44 10.57
C GLY A 115 15.32 0.31 11.60
N LYS A 116 16.42 -0.17 12.18
CA LYS A 116 16.36 -1.19 13.23
C LYS A 116 15.58 -0.72 14.46
N ARG A 117 15.72 0.55 14.85
CA ARG A 117 14.94 1.14 15.95
C ARG A 117 13.45 1.19 15.62
N LEU A 118 13.09 1.55 14.39
CA LEU A 118 11.71 1.57 13.93
C LEU A 118 11.10 0.16 13.94
N CYS A 119 11.81 -0.85 13.43
CA CYS A 119 11.38 -2.25 13.57
C CYS A 119 11.15 -2.62 15.04
N SER A 120 12.08 -2.27 15.94
CA SER A 120 11.90 -2.57 17.37
C SER A 120 10.70 -1.86 17.99
N MET A 121 10.39 -0.63 17.58
CA MET A 121 9.22 0.11 18.07
C MET A 121 7.90 -0.45 17.53
N LEU A 122 7.89 -0.90 16.28
CA LEU A 122 6.71 -1.51 15.64
C LEU A 122 6.41 -2.91 16.19
N HIS A 123 7.44 -3.70 16.50
CA HIS A 123 7.28 -5.03 17.09
C HIS A 123 7.11 -5.02 18.62
N ALA A 124 7.30 -3.88 19.29
CA ALA A 124 7.08 -3.80 20.73
C ALA A 124 5.57 -3.92 21.00
N PRO A 125 5.12 -4.85 21.87
CA PRO A 125 3.75 -4.82 22.36
C PRO A 125 3.54 -3.44 22.99
N THR A 126 2.51 -2.73 22.54
CA THR A 126 2.05 -1.46 23.13
C THR A 126 1.72 -1.67 24.60
N ALA A 127 2.74 -1.56 25.44
CA ALA A 127 2.69 -1.63 26.89
C ALA A 127 3.44 -0.42 27.47
N ALA A 128 3.17 0.78 26.94
CA ALA A 128 3.59 2.04 27.52
C ALA A 128 2.91 3.20 26.79
N LEU A 129 1.61 3.42 27.03
CA LEU A 129 0.94 4.73 26.99
C LEU A 129 -0.48 4.53 27.54
N ASP A 130 -0.58 4.04 28.78
CA ASP A 130 -1.77 4.26 29.59
C ASP A 130 -1.32 4.47 31.03
N SER A 131 -1.39 5.72 31.45
CA SER A 131 -1.23 6.13 32.83
C SER A 131 -2.13 7.34 33.04
N GLN A 132 -3.40 7.10 33.38
CA GLN A 132 -4.02 7.55 34.64
C GLN A 132 -5.55 7.46 34.56
N SER A 133 -6.13 6.44 35.20
CA SER A 133 -7.26 6.61 36.11
C SER A 133 -7.36 5.40 37.05
N SER A 134 -6.85 5.64 38.27
CA SER A 134 -7.08 5.02 39.58
C SER A 134 -8.15 3.91 39.74
N ASP A 135 -7.68 2.73 40.17
CA ASP A 135 -8.09 1.86 41.33
C ASP A 135 -9.57 1.57 41.69
N PRO A 136 -9.87 0.45 42.41
CA PRO A 136 -9.47 -0.95 42.20
C PRO A 136 -10.66 -1.95 42.44
N LEU A 137 -10.36 -3.26 42.36
CA LEU A 137 -11.04 -4.37 43.07
C LEU A 137 -12.21 -5.11 42.37
N ALA A 138 -11.90 -6.23 41.70
CA ALA A 138 -12.52 -7.55 41.92
C ALA A 138 -12.02 -8.59 40.88
N SER A 139 -11.36 -9.65 41.35
CA SER A 139 -11.16 -10.92 40.62
C SER A 139 -12.39 -11.83 40.76
N PRO A 140 -12.43 -13.02 40.16
CA PRO A 140 -12.44 -13.29 38.72
C PRO A 140 -13.65 -14.17 38.36
N SER A 141 -14.35 -13.86 37.28
CA SER A 141 -15.39 -14.76 36.75
C SER A 141 -15.13 -14.96 35.26
N MET A 142 -14.55 -16.11 34.93
CA MET A 142 -14.40 -16.63 33.57
C MET A 142 -15.72 -16.53 32.79
N PRO A 143 -15.75 -15.90 31.61
CA PRO A 143 -16.70 -16.25 30.57
C PRO A 143 -15.98 -17.15 29.57
N SER A 144 -16.40 -18.42 29.57
CA SER A 144 -16.52 -19.30 28.41
C SER A 144 -15.99 -18.71 27.09
N GLN A 145 -14.88 -19.27 26.61
CA GLN A 145 -14.39 -19.11 25.25
C GLN A 145 -15.49 -19.49 24.25
N GLN A 146 -16.22 -18.50 23.75
CA GLN A 146 -16.90 -18.61 22.48
C GLN A 146 -16.08 -17.81 21.49
N LYS A 147 -15.06 -18.48 20.93
CA LYS A 147 -14.25 -17.98 19.82
C LYS A 147 -15.22 -17.72 18.66
N ALA A 148 -15.58 -16.47 18.44
CA ALA A 148 -16.28 -16.05 17.25
C ALA A 148 -15.48 -16.54 16.05
N ALA A 149 -16.06 -17.42 15.25
CA ALA A 149 -15.46 -17.82 13.98
C ALA A 149 -15.47 -16.58 13.09
N ALA A 150 -14.31 -15.94 12.94
CA ALA A 150 -14.10 -14.98 11.87
C ALA A 150 -14.53 -15.67 10.56
N SER A 151 -15.38 -15.00 9.79
CA SER A 151 -15.79 -15.50 8.48
C SER A 151 -14.52 -15.63 7.63
N LYS A 152 -14.25 -16.84 7.15
CA LYS A 152 -13.09 -17.09 6.28
C LYS A 152 -13.28 -16.35 4.95
N ILE A 153 -12.20 -15.82 4.40
CA ILE A 153 -12.20 -15.06 3.14
C ILE A 153 -12.58 -15.97 1.98
N ASN A 154 -12.01 -17.18 1.92
CA ASN A 154 -12.36 -18.18 0.92
C ASN A 154 -13.09 -19.37 1.53
N GLU A 155 -14.17 -19.81 0.86
CA GLU A 155 -14.83 -21.07 1.18
C GLU A 155 -13.92 -22.26 0.84
N GLY A 156 -14.13 -23.40 1.52
CA GLY A 156 -13.39 -24.64 1.25
C GLY A 156 -12.22 -24.94 2.20
N ALA A 157 -11.90 -24.04 3.14
CA ALA A 157 -10.94 -24.35 4.20
C ALA A 157 -11.52 -25.32 5.25
N PRO A 158 -10.72 -26.21 5.86
CA PRO A 158 -9.26 -26.29 5.74
C PRO A 158 -8.79 -27.06 4.50
N TRP A 159 -7.62 -26.68 4.00
CA TRP A 159 -6.98 -27.31 2.84
C TRP A 159 -5.89 -28.29 3.28
N ASP A 160 -5.64 -29.32 2.47
CA ASP A 160 -4.53 -30.24 2.70
C ASP A 160 -3.21 -29.64 2.20
N PHE A 161 -3.25 -28.91 1.08
CA PHE A 161 -2.07 -28.34 0.41
C PHE A 161 -2.30 -26.88 0.02
N PHE A 162 -1.30 -26.04 0.26
CA PHE A 162 -1.17 -24.71 -0.33
C PHE A 162 -0.16 -24.75 -1.47
N MET A 163 -0.53 -24.30 -2.67
CA MET A 163 0.34 -24.32 -3.85
C MET A 163 0.98 -22.96 -4.08
N SER A 164 2.22 -22.78 -3.62
CA SER A 164 2.99 -21.57 -3.87
C SER A 164 3.85 -21.71 -5.13
N HIS A 165 3.67 -20.79 -6.07
CA HIS A 165 4.35 -20.83 -7.36
C HIS A 165 4.39 -19.45 -8.04
N LYS A 166 5.35 -19.27 -8.95
CA LYS A 166 5.37 -18.09 -9.82
C LYS A 166 4.52 -18.38 -11.05
N GLN A 167 3.33 -17.79 -11.12
CA GLN A 167 2.34 -18.03 -12.18
C GLN A 167 2.94 -17.95 -13.59
N SER A 168 3.80 -16.96 -13.86
CA SER A 168 4.40 -16.74 -15.17
C SER A 168 5.42 -17.81 -15.60
N GLU A 169 5.89 -18.65 -14.68
CA GLU A 169 6.95 -19.65 -14.93
C GLU A 169 6.50 -21.09 -14.70
N SER A 170 5.58 -21.31 -13.76
CA SER A 170 5.21 -22.66 -13.30
C SER A 170 3.71 -22.96 -13.25
N GLY A 171 2.85 -22.13 -13.87
CA GLY A 171 1.40 -22.36 -13.87
C GLY A 171 0.97 -23.72 -14.44
N HIS A 172 1.55 -24.16 -15.57
CA HIS A 172 1.21 -25.46 -16.17
C HIS A 172 1.56 -26.68 -15.27
N PRO A 173 2.81 -26.84 -14.78
CA PRO A 173 3.14 -27.96 -13.90
C PRO A 173 2.37 -27.91 -12.57
N VAL A 174 2.07 -26.73 -12.03
CA VAL A 174 1.25 -26.57 -10.83
C VAL A 174 -0.17 -27.05 -11.06
N ALA A 175 -0.79 -26.69 -12.19
CA ALA A 175 -2.14 -27.14 -12.53
C ALA A 175 -2.24 -28.67 -12.62
N LEU A 176 -1.21 -29.34 -13.18
CA LEU A 176 -1.15 -30.81 -13.22
C LEU A 176 -1.07 -31.42 -11.83
N ILE A 177 -0.18 -30.92 -10.97
CA ILE A 177 -0.05 -31.39 -9.58
C ILE A 177 -1.35 -31.17 -8.81
N THR A 178 -1.98 -30.00 -8.96
CA THR A 178 -3.26 -29.69 -8.32
C THR A 178 -4.36 -30.63 -8.79
N MET A 179 -4.46 -30.89 -10.10
CA MET A 179 -5.42 -31.84 -10.65
C MET A 179 -5.23 -33.25 -10.06
N ASP A 180 -4.00 -33.75 -10.02
CA ASP A 180 -3.68 -35.08 -9.48
C ASP A 180 -4.05 -35.19 -7.99
N LEU A 181 -3.73 -34.15 -7.20
CA LEU A 181 -4.09 -34.06 -5.78
C LEU A 181 -5.61 -34.05 -5.59
N THR A 182 -6.33 -33.27 -6.38
CA THR A 182 -7.80 -33.21 -6.32
C THR A 182 -8.43 -34.53 -6.76
N MET A 183 -7.91 -35.20 -7.79
CA MET A 183 -8.35 -36.55 -8.21
C MET A 183 -8.11 -37.59 -7.11
N ALA A 184 -7.08 -37.40 -6.28
CA ALA A 184 -6.83 -38.21 -5.08
C ALA A 184 -7.70 -37.81 -3.87
N GLY A 185 -8.68 -36.92 -4.06
CA GLY A 185 -9.61 -36.47 -3.02
C GLY A 185 -9.01 -35.49 -2.01
N LYS A 186 -7.99 -34.72 -2.39
CA LYS A 186 -7.35 -33.71 -1.53
C LYS A 186 -7.90 -32.32 -1.81
N ASN A 187 -8.04 -31.53 -0.75
CA ASN A 187 -8.40 -30.12 -0.84
C ASN A 187 -7.13 -29.30 -1.07
N VAL A 188 -7.09 -28.55 -2.17
CA VAL A 188 -5.91 -27.78 -2.57
C VAL A 188 -6.26 -26.30 -2.66
N TRP A 189 -5.45 -25.46 -2.03
CA TRP A 189 -5.48 -24.03 -2.22
C TRP A 189 -4.57 -23.66 -3.40
N LEU A 190 -5.14 -23.01 -4.42
CA LEU A 190 -4.44 -22.46 -5.58
C LEU A 190 -5.11 -21.14 -5.95
N ASP A 191 -4.31 -20.08 -6.07
CA ASP A 191 -4.72 -18.70 -6.38
C ASP A 191 -5.78 -18.56 -7.49
N VAL A 192 -5.56 -19.19 -8.66
CA VAL A 192 -6.48 -19.10 -9.81
C VAL A 192 -7.82 -19.80 -9.59
N ASN A 193 -7.93 -20.64 -8.56
CA ASN A 193 -9.15 -21.36 -8.20
C ASN A 193 -9.90 -20.69 -7.04
N MET A 194 -9.40 -19.59 -6.49
CA MET A 194 -10.00 -18.86 -5.37
C MET A 194 -10.78 -17.64 -5.86
N ASN A 195 -11.84 -17.29 -5.12
CA ASN A 195 -12.62 -16.09 -5.40
C ASN A 195 -11.84 -14.82 -5.04
N ASP A 196 -11.07 -14.89 -3.94
CA ASP A 196 -10.15 -13.84 -3.53
C ASP A 196 -8.71 -14.38 -3.51
N CYS A 197 -7.82 -13.70 -4.23
CA CYS A 197 -6.40 -14.00 -4.32
C CYS A 197 -5.52 -12.84 -3.84
N GLY A 198 -6.09 -11.88 -3.10
CA GLY A 198 -5.34 -10.81 -2.44
C GLY A 198 -4.46 -11.34 -1.30
N THR A 199 -3.52 -10.52 -0.86
CA THR A 199 -2.56 -10.87 0.19
C THR A 199 -3.23 -11.45 1.46
N PRO A 200 -4.32 -10.88 2.01
CA PRO A 200 -4.97 -11.47 3.19
C PRO A 200 -5.51 -12.89 2.94
N ALA A 201 -6.09 -13.11 1.75
CA ALA A 201 -6.64 -14.40 1.35
C ALA A 201 -5.55 -15.47 1.16
N MET A 202 -4.39 -15.09 0.60
CA MET A 202 -3.22 -15.96 0.48
C MET A 202 -2.69 -16.35 1.86
N MET A 203 -2.56 -15.39 2.78
CA MET A 203 -2.04 -15.65 4.13
C MET A 203 -2.99 -16.53 4.94
N GLU A 204 -4.31 -16.31 4.83
CA GLU A 204 -5.34 -17.20 5.36
C GLU A 204 -5.22 -18.60 4.73
N GLY A 205 -4.99 -18.68 3.43
CA GLY A 205 -4.73 -19.93 2.70
C GLY A 205 -3.56 -20.71 3.27
N VAL A 206 -2.41 -20.06 3.51
CA VAL A 206 -1.23 -20.67 4.13
C VAL A 206 -1.55 -21.14 5.55
N GLU A 207 -2.25 -20.31 6.32
CA GLU A 207 -2.60 -20.61 7.71
C GLU A 207 -3.52 -21.83 7.85
N HIS A 208 -4.52 -21.93 6.99
CA HIS A 208 -5.50 -23.03 7.02
C HIS A 208 -5.12 -24.23 6.14
N SER A 209 -3.92 -24.24 5.57
CA SER A 209 -3.35 -25.39 4.88
C SER A 209 -2.46 -26.23 5.81
N LYS A 210 -2.51 -27.55 5.65
CA LYS A 210 -1.66 -28.48 6.41
C LYS A 210 -0.22 -28.52 5.90
N THR A 211 -0.06 -28.54 4.58
CA THR A 211 1.25 -28.64 3.91
C THR A 211 1.42 -27.47 2.94
N PHE A 212 2.60 -26.87 2.96
CA PHE A 212 3.01 -25.85 2.01
C PHE A 212 3.82 -26.48 0.89
N VAL A 213 3.36 -26.35 -0.36
CA VAL A 213 4.05 -26.89 -1.54
C VAL A 213 4.69 -25.73 -2.29
N LEU A 214 6.02 -25.74 -2.36
CA LEU A 214 6.82 -24.77 -3.09
C LEU A 214 7.19 -25.36 -4.45
N VAL A 215 6.67 -24.80 -5.54
CA VAL A 215 7.08 -25.19 -6.90
C VAL A 215 8.19 -24.25 -7.40
N LEU A 216 9.43 -24.73 -7.30
CA LEU A 216 10.63 -23.97 -7.57
C LEU A 216 10.78 -23.72 -9.08
N SER A 217 10.97 -22.44 -9.40
CA SER A 217 11.29 -21.90 -10.72
C SER A 217 12.38 -20.85 -10.57
N ASP A 218 13.03 -20.46 -11.66
CA ASP A 218 14.22 -19.59 -11.62
C ASP A 218 13.93 -18.26 -10.91
N GLY A 219 12.77 -17.66 -11.17
CA GLY A 219 12.37 -16.39 -10.57
C GLY A 219 11.46 -16.51 -9.36
N TYR A 220 11.35 -17.69 -8.72
CA TYR A 220 10.46 -17.91 -7.57
C TYR A 220 10.75 -16.93 -6.43
N PHE A 221 12.03 -16.75 -6.07
CA PHE A 221 12.45 -15.84 -4.99
C PHE A 221 12.41 -14.36 -5.37
N ASP A 222 12.20 -14.03 -6.64
CA ASP A 222 12.00 -12.65 -7.09
C ASP A 222 10.55 -12.19 -6.90
N SER A 223 9.62 -13.14 -6.74
CA SER A 223 8.21 -12.85 -6.49
C SER A 223 7.99 -12.49 -5.02
N GLN A 224 7.60 -11.24 -4.76
CA GLN A 224 7.30 -10.77 -3.40
C GLN A 224 6.19 -11.60 -2.74
N PHE A 225 5.15 -11.94 -3.49
CA PHE A 225 4.04 -12.79 -3.04
C PHE A 225 4.53 -14.19 -2.62
N CYS A 226 5.33 -14.86 -3.44
CA CYS A 226 5.85 -16.19 -3.11
C CYS A 226 6.77 -16.17 -1.88
N VAL A 227 7.58 -15.12 -1.75
CA VAL A 227 8.46 -14.95 -0.59
C VAL A 227 7.65 -14.68 0.69
N GLN A 228 6.60 -13.87 0.62
CA GLN A 228 5.71 -13.62 1.76
C GLN A 228 5.00 -14.90 2.21
N GLU A 229 4.42 -15.66 1.28
CA GLU A 229 3.80 -16.95 1.56
C GLU A 229 4.76 -17.93 2.23
N LEU A 230 5.98 -18.04 1.69
CA LEU A 230 7.02 -18.93 2.23
C LEU A 230 7.46 -18.49 3.63
N ARG A 231 7.65 -17.19 3.87
CA ARG A 231 7.96 -16.66 5.21
C ARG A 231 6.85 -17.02 6.19
N ARG A 232 5.59 -16.80 5.83
CA ARG A 232 4.44 -17.15 6.67
C ARG A 232 4.41 -18.64 6.99
N ALA A 233 4.67 -19.50 6.00
CA ALA A 233 4.73 -20.94 6.20
C ALA A 233 5.84 -21.35 7.18
N ILE A 234 7.01 -20.71 7.10
CA ILE A 234 8.12 -20.92 8.04
C ILE A 234 7.74 -20.45 9.45
N CYS A 235 7.18 -19.25 9.59
CA CYS A 235 6.74 -18.69 10.88
C CYS A 235 5.67 -19.56 11.56
N LEU A 236 4.81 -20.21 10.78
CA LEU A 236 3.80 -21.15 11.26
C LEU A 236 4.28 -22.60 11.36
N GLU A 237 5.59 -22.85 11.17
CA GLU A 237 6.22 -24.18 11.22
C GLU A 237 5.49 -25.22 10.34
N LYS A 238 4.99 -24.79 9.18
CA LYS A 238 4.28 -25.67 8.26
C LYS A 238 5.22 -26.72 7.69
N LYS A 239 4.67 -27.89 7.37
CA LYS A 239 5.39 -28.88 6.56
C LYS A 239 5.60 -28.31 5.15
N ILE A 240 6.85 -28.03 4.79
CA ILE A 240 7.21 -27.52 3.46
C ILE A 240 7.69 -28.68 2.57
N VAL A 241 7.08 -28.81 1.39
CA VAL A 241 7.46 -29.75 0.34
C VAL A 241 7.96 -28.94 -0.85
N LEU A 242 9.24 -29.09 -1.19
CA LEU A 242 9.82 -28.46 -2.36
C LEU A 242 9.72 -29.38 -3.57
N CYS A 243 9.10 -28.88 -4.62
CA CYS A 243 9.02 -29.51 -5.93
C CYS A 243 9.89 -28.71 -6.90
N HIS A 244 10.82 -29.36 -7.59
CA HIS A 244 11.57 -28.73 -8.66
C HIS A 244 11.46 -29.60 -9.92
N LYS A 245 11.43 -28.96 -11.08
CA LYS A 245 11.49 -29.69 -12.35
C LYS A 245 12.89 -30.30 -12.48
N GLN A 246 12.95 -31.61 -12.72
CA GLN A 246 14.20 -32.24 -13.14
C GLN A 246 14.40 -31.98 -14.63
N ASP A 247 15.54 -31.40 -14.98
CA ASP A 247 15.93 -31.28 -16.38
C ASP A 247 16.41 -32.64 -16.87
N VAL A 248 15.73 -33.21 -17.86
CA VAL A 248 16.14 -34.48 -18.45
C VAL A 248 17.34 -34.17 -19.32
N ARG A 249 18.56 -34.35 -18.78
CA ARG A 249 19.75 -34.47 -19.62
C ARG A 249 19.52 -35.67 -20.54
N ARG A 250 19.06 -35.43 -21.78
CA ARG A 250 19.18 -36.43 -22.84
C ARG A 250 20.67 -36.65 -23.02
N SER A 251 21.21 -37.71 -22.45
CA SER A 251 22.50 -38.23 -22.89
C SER A 251 22.33 -38.55 -24.36
N SER A 252 22.88 -37.71 -25.24
CA SER A 252 23.08 -38.06 -26.64
C SER A 252 24.19 -39.11 -26.65
N VAL A 253 23.82 -40.36 -26.43
CA VAL A 253 24.65 -41.49 -26.85
C VAL A 253 24.58 -41.47 -28.37
N TYR A 254 25.61 -40.90 -29.00
CA TYR A 254 25.93 -41.22 -30.38
C TYR A 254 26.36 -42.69 -30.37
N ASP A 255 25.43 -43.59 -30.69
CA ASP A 255 25.76 -44.91 -31.23
C ASP A 255 26.18 -44.68 -32.69
N ASP A 256 27.48 -44.46 -32.90
CA ASP A 256 28.12 -44.59 -34.20
C ASP A 256 28.48 -46.09 -34.37
N VAL A 257 27.70 -46.77 -35.20
CA VAL A 257 28.01 -48.10 -35.79
C VAL A 257 28.06 -47.93 -37.29
#